data_AF-A0A3C0VDI9-F1
#
_entry.id   AF-A0A3C0VDI9-F1
#
_cell.length_a   1.000
_cell.length_b   1.000
_cell.length_c   1.000
_cell.angle_alpha   90.00
_cell.angle_beta   90.00
_cell.angle_gamma   90.00
#
_symmetry.space_group_name_H-M   'P 1'
#
loop_
_entity.id
_entity.type
_entity.pdbx_description
1 polymer ?
#
loop_
_entity_poly.entity_id
_entity_poly.type
_entity_poly.pdbx_seq_one_letter_code
_entity_poly.pdbx_strand_id
1 'polypeptide(L)'
;GIRYERTHFVSAPGEVFVSRLTASRPGSLSFTVSLDRPERFTTAAAGPNELLMTGTLNDGRGGRGVAYAARLRVLAPGGSVTAQANRLVVSGADDVVLLLAAATDYRGFAGRQLTDPIAAATADLERAAARSFDELRREHLRDFRGWFDRVELRLPATANSALPT
;
A
#
# COMPACT_ATOMS: atom_id res chain seq x y z
N GLY A 1 -28.04 1.79 8.64
CA GLY A 1 -26.61 1.82 9.02
C GLY A 1 -25.78 2.41 7.90
N ILE A 2 -24.49 2.62 8.11
CA ILE A 2 -23.55 3.07 7.07
C ILE A 2 -22.77 1.84 6.58
N ARG A 3 -22.74 1.61 5.27
CA ARG A 3 -21.93 0.54 4.67
C ARG A 3 -20.53 1.07 4.44
N TYR A 4 -19.53 0.30 4.86
CA TYR A 4 -18.12 0.59 4.60
C TYR A 4 -17.54 -0.50 3.72
N GLU A 5 -16.75 -0.13 2.72
CA GLU A 5 -16.07 -1.08 1.85
C GLU A 5 -14.59 -0.82 1.84
N ARG A 6 -13.81 -1.90 1.72
CA ARG A 6 -12.37 -1.86 1.61
C ARG A 6 -11.95 -2.70 0.43
N THR A 7 -11.22 -2.09 -0.51
CA THR A 7 -10.65 -2.78 -1.66
C THR A 7 -9.14 -2.66 -1.60
N HIS A 8 -8.44 -3.79 -1.67
CA HIS A 8 -6.98 -3.85 -1.57
C HIS A 8 -6.39 -4.61 -2.76
N PHE A 9 -5.27 -4.14 -3.29
CA PHE A 9 -4.46 -4.88 -4.25
C PHE A 9 -3.01 -4.38 -4.23
N VAL A 10 -2.08 -5.20 -4.73
CA VAL A 10 -0.69 -4.81 -4.97
C VAL A 10 -0.49 -4.76 -6.47
N SER A 11 -0.32 -3.55 -7.02
CA SER A 11 -0.09 -3.37 -8.44
C SER A 11 1.38 -3.61 -8.76
N ALA A 12 1.69 -4.72 -9.41
CA ALA A 12 3.04 -4.95 -9.95
C ALA A 12 3.41 -3.90 -11.01
N PRO A 13 2.55 -3.55 -12.00
CA PRO A 13 2.85 -2.46 -12.95
C PRO A 13 3.03 -1.09 -12.28
N GLY A 14 2.34 -0.87 -11.15
CA GLY A 14 2.40 0.38 -10.40
C GLY A 14 3.48 0.42 -9.30
N GLU A 15 4.15 -0.69 -9.00
CA GLU A 15 5.09 -0.85 -7.87
C GLU A 15 4.52 -0.31 -6.54
N VAL A 16 3.23 -0.56 -6.28
CA VAL A 16 2.50 0.07 -5.16
C VAL A 16 1.40 -0.84 -4.61
N PHE A 17 1.27 -0.87 -3.28
CA PHE A 17 0.06 -1.35 -2.61
C PHE A 17 -0.99 -0.25 -2.60
N VAL A 18 -2.22 -0.60 -2.98
CA VAL A 18 -3.37 0.30 -3.05
C VAL A 18 -4.45 -0.20 -2.11
N SER A 19 -4.99 0.70 -1.29
CA SER A 19 -6.15 0.45 -0.45
C SER A 19 -7.16 1.57 -0.61
N ARG A 20 -8.35 1.27 -1.14
CA ARG A 20 -9.47 2.21 -1.19
C ARG A 20 -10.50 1.87 -0.11
N LEU A 21 -10.87 2.88 0.65
CA LEU A 21 -11.86 2.81 1.71
C LEU A 21 -13.02 3.73 1.33
N THR A 22 -14.25 3.22 1.34
CA THR A 22 -15.45 4.01 1.02
C THR A 22 -16.50 3.91 2.12
N ALA A 23 -17.34 4.94 2.24
CA ALA A 23 -18.50 4.95 3.11
C ALA A 23 -19.77 5.33 2.32
N SER A 24 -20.89 4.64 2.58
CA SER A 24 -22.15 4.88 1.86
C SER A 24 -22.87 6.19 2.23
N ARG A 25 -22.34 6.94 3.21
CA ARG A 25 -22.85 8.23 3.64
C ARG A 25 -21.70 9.25 3.57
N PRO A 26 -21.91 10.43 2.94
CA PRO A 26 -20.90 11.47 2.86
C PRO A 26 -20.31 11.84 4.23
N GLY A 27 -19.01 12.09 4.27
CA GLY A 27 -18.29 12.55 5.46
C GLY A 27 -18.26 11.56 6.63
N SER A 28 -18.55 10.28 6.39
CA SER A 28 -18.68 9.27 7.45
C SER A 28 -17.46 8.38 7.64
N LEU A 29 -16.35 8.68 6.96
CA LEU A 29 -15.08 7.96 7.06
C LEU A 29 -14.04 8.83 7.79
N SER A 30 -13.72 8.43 9.02
CA SER A 30 -12.65 9.03 9.83
C SER A 30 -11.83 7.92 10.48
N PHE A 31 -10.50 8.00 10.36
CA PHE A 31 -9.59 7.00 10.91
C PHE A 31 -8.17 7.55 11.06
N THR A 32 -7.35 6.82 11.78
CA THR A 32 -5.91 7.08 11.93
C THR A 32 -5.14 5.95 11.25
N VAL A 33 -4.07 6.29 10.53
CA VAL A 33 -3.14 5.32 9.94
C VAL A 33 -1.71 5.64 10.36
N SER A 34 -0.95 4.58 10.63
CA SER A 34 0.47 4.64 10.97
C SER A 34 1.21 3.47 10.31
N LEU A 35 2.52 3.62 10.11
CA LEU A 35 3.40 2.52 9.76
C LEU A 35 4.16 2.10 11.03
N ASP A 36 4.14 0.81 11.33
CA ASP A 36 4.78 0.26 12.53
C ASP A 36 5.54 -1.04 12.22
N ARG A 37 6.56 -1.36 13.03
CA ARG A 37 7.31 -2.63 13.00
C ARG A 37 7.75 -3.01 14.42
N PRO A 38 7.99 -4.30 14.72
CA PRO A 38 8.49 -4.69 16.04
C PRO A 38 9.84 -4.07 16.43
N GLU A 39 10.71 -3.79 15.45
CA GLU A 39 12.03 -3.20 15.68
C GLU A 39 12.61 -2.51 14.42
N ARG A 40 13.71 -1.77 14.61
CA ARG A 40 14.58 -1.24 13.54
C ARG A 40 13.85 -0.39 12.52
N PHE A 41 13.04 0.53 13.01
CA PHE A 41 12.33 1.47 12.18
C PHE A 41 12.29 2.84 12.84
N THR A 42 12.13 3.87 12.02
CA THR A 42 11.67 5.19 12.43
C THR A 42 10.59 5.58 11.45
N THR A 43 9.43 5.98 11.97
CA THR A 43 8.32 6.50 11.17
C THR A 43 8.13 7.97 11.49
N ALA A 44 8.13 8.81 10.45
CA ALA A 44 7.87 10.24 10.58
C ALA A 44 6.98 10.73 9.44
N ALA A 45 6.27 11.83 9.67
CA ALA A 45 5.56 12.54 8.63
C ALA A 45 6.54 13.06 7.56
N ALA A 46 6.19 12.87 6.30
CA ALA A 46 6.98 13.30 5.13
C ALA A 46 6.16 14.26 4.24
N GLY A 47 5.44 15.18 4.88
CA GLY A 47 4.44 16.05 4.26
C GLY A 47 3.11 16.03 5.01
N PRO A 48 2.09 16.75 4.52
CA PRO A 48 0.80 16.88 5.21
C PRO A 48 -0.05 15.60 5.20
N ASN A 49 0.17 14.72 4.22
CA ASN A 49 -0.62 13.53 3.97
C ASN A 49 0.25 12.27 3.74
N GLU A 50 1.48 12.29 4.24
CA GLU A 50 2.45 11.22 4.01
C GLU A 50 3.21 10.79 5.26
N LEU A 51 3.54 9.50 5.31
CA LEU A 51 4.50 8.94 6.26
C LEU A 51 5.66 8.33 5.49
N LEU A 52 6.87 8.49 6.04
CA LEU A 52 8.06 7.76 5.66
C LEU A 52 8.50 6.91 6.85
N MET A 53 8.57 5.61 6.64
CA MET A 53 9.25 4.68 7.52
C MET A 53 10.59 4.30 6.89
N THR A 54 11.67 4.37 7.65
CA THR A 54 13.00 3.88 7.25
C THR A 54 13.57 2.94 8.29
N GLY A 55 14.51 2.10 7.89
CA GLY A 55 15.32 1.34 8.82
C GLY A 55 16.41 0.50 8.16
N THR A 56 17.16 -0.22 8.98
CA THR A 56 18.24 -1.10 8.54
C THR A 56 18.20 -2.39 9.34
N LEU A 57 18.12 -3.52 8.64
CA LEU A 57 18.09 -4.85 9.24
C LEU A 57 19.48 -5.24 9.78
N ASN A 58 19.54 -6.29 10.59
CA ASN A 58 20.80 -6.93 10.94
C ASN A 58 21.34 -7.77 9.77
N ASP A 59 22.66 -7.88 9.66
CA ASP A 59 23.33 -8.83 8.77
C ASP A 59 23.52 -10.23 9.38
N GLY A 60 23.08 -10.43 10.63
CA GLY A 60 23.27 -11.67 11.39
C GLY A 60 24.69 -11.86 11.95
N ARG A 61 25.57 -10.86 11.81
CA ARG A 61 26.99 -10.87 12.24
C ARG A 61 27.35 -9.67 13.13
N GLY A 62 26.34 -8.92 13.58
CA GLY A 62 26.50 -7.72 14.40
C GLY A 62 26.72 -6.43 13.60
N GLY A 63 26.61 -6.49 12.27
CA GLY A 63 26.71 -5.35 11.36
C GLY A 63 25.35 -4.88 10.83
N ARG A 64 25.42 -3.89 9.93
CA ARG A 64 24.24 -3.37 9.20
C ARG A 64 23.98 -4.23 7.98
N GLY A 65 22.78 -4.79 7.91
CA GLY A 65 22.26 -5.48 6.75
C GLY A 65 21.51 -4.53 5.81
N VAL A 66 20.46 -5.06 5.20
CA VAL A 66 19.64 -4.37 4.18
C VAL A 66 18.93 -3.15 4.77
N ALA A 67 19.11 -1.99 4.12
CA ALA A 67 18.32 -0.79 4.37
C ALA A 67 17.00 -0.86 3.60
N TYR A 68 15.95 -0.29 4.18
CA TYR A 68 14.63 -0.23 3.56
C TYR A 68 13.94 1.10 3.82
N ALA A 69 12.98 1.41 2.95
CA ALA A 69 12.04 2.50 3.12
C ALA A 69 10.64 2.05 2.72
N ALA A 70 9.64 2.55 3.43
CA ALA A 70 8.23 2.44 3.08
C ALA A 70 7.60 3.83 3.17
N ARG A 71 6.90 4.25 2.12
CA ARG A 71 6.30 5.58 2.02
C ARG A 71 4.80 5.44 1.74
N LEU A 72 4.00 5.97 2.64
CA LEU A 72 2.54 5.94 2.59
C LEU A 72 2.01 7.33 2.25
N ARG A 73 1.15 7.44 1.23
CA ARG A 73 0.37 8.65 0.92
C ARG A 73 -1.12 8.39 1.10
N VAL A 74 -1.81 9.36 1.68
CA VAL A 74 -3.28 9.35 1.80
C VAL A 74 -3.88 10.40 0.88
N LEU A 75 -4.81 9.96 0.04
CA LEU A 75 -5.63 10.81 -0.84
C LEU A 75 -7.08 10.72 -0.36
N ALA A 76 -7.63 11.82 0.15
CA ALA A 76 -8.96 11.87 0.75
C ALA A 76 -9.74 13.09 0.21
N PRO A 77 -10.15 13.09 -1.07
CA PRO A 77 -10.97 14.18 -1.60
C PRO A 77 -12.24 14.37 -0.77
N GLY A 78 -12.63 15.62 -0.50
CA GLY A 78 -13.81 15.94 0.31
C GLY A 78 -13.65 15.79 1.83
N GLY A 79 -12.58 15.14 2.30
CA GLY A 79 -12.21 15.07 3.72
C GLY A 79 -10.97 15.91 4.04
N SER A 80 -10.42 15.72 5.25
CA SER A 80 -9.14 16.31 5.66
C SER A 80 -8.14 15.24 6.07
N VAL A 81 -6.86 15.49 5.81
CA VAL A 81 -5.73 14.68 6.27
C VAL A 81 -4.81 15.57 7.08
N THR A 82 -4.41 15.13 8.27
CA THR A 82 -3.45 15.85 9.13
C THR A 82 -2.36 14.90 9.59
N ALA A 83 -1.11 15.28 9.35
CA ALA A 83 0.04 14.60 9.90
C ALA A 83 0.25 14.94 11.38
N GLN A 84 0.43 13.92 12.20
CA GLN A 84 0.72 14.04 13.63
C GLN A 84 1.92 13.15 13.97
N ALA A 85 3.13 13.72 13.97
CA ALA A 85 4.38 13.00 14.25
C ALA A 85 4.59 11.74 13.39
N ASN A 86 4.12 10.57 13.83
CA ASN A 86 4.30 9.27 13.20
C ASN A 86 3.01 8.65 12.63
N ARG A 87 1.92 9.42 12.55
CA ARG A 87 0.61 8.97 12.05
C ARG A 87 -0.07 10.05 11.21
N LEU A 88 -1.04 9.63 10.40
CA LEU A 88 -1.95 10.50 9.65
C LEU A 88 -3.36 10.31 10.20
N VAL A 89 -4.07 11.42 10.41
CA VAL A 89 -5.47 11.43 10.84
C VAL A 89 -6.32 11.88 9.67
N VAL A 90 -7.25 11.03 9.25
CA VAL A 90 -8.26 11.31 8.23
C VAL A 90 -9.58 11.62 8.90
N SER A 91 -10.22 12.73 8.53
CA SER A 91 -11.51 13.14 9.09
C SER A 91 -12.51 13.49 7.99
N GLY A 92 -13.73 13.00 8.14
CA GLY A 92 -14.88 13.46 7.37
C GLY A 92 -14.78 13.18 5.87
N ALA A 93 -14.16 12.07 5.47
CA ALA A 93 -14.09 11.65 4.08
C ALA A 93 -15.26 10.71 3.72
N ASP A 94 -15.42 10.43 2.44
CA ASP A 94 -16.33 9.44 1.86
C ASP A 94 -15.60 8.43 0.97
N ASP A 95 -14.50 8.86 0.34
CA ASP A 95 -13.57 8.04 -0.45
C ASP A 95 -12.13 8.36 -0.06
N VAL A 96 -11.37 7.33 0.33
CA VAL A 96 -9.96 7.48 0.69
C VAL A 96 -9.14 6.42 -0.02
N VAL A 97 -8.11 6.84 -0.73
CA VAL A 97 -7.10 5.97 -1.35
C VAL A 97 -5.79 6.10 -0.58
N LEU A 98 -5.31 4.99 -0.07
CA LEU A 98 -3.99 4.85 0.52
C LEU A 98 -3.08 4.20 -0.52
N LEU A 99 -1.94 4.83 -0.78
CA LEU A 99 -0.88 4.32 -1.63
C LEU A 99 0.35 4.05 -0.77
N LEU A 100 0.88 2.83 -0.82
CA LEU A 100 2.10 2.44 -0.09
C LEU A 100 3.11 1.88 -1.08
N ALA A 101 4.24 2.57 -1.23
CA ALA A 101 5.41 2.07 -1.95
C ALA A 101 6.50 1.70 -0.95
N ALA A 102 7.26 0.64 -1.24
CA ALA A 102 8.36 0.21 -0.39
C ALA A 102 9.51 -0.33 -1.24
N ALA A 103 10.73 -0.14 -0.77
CA ALA A 103 11.94 -0.58 -1.43
C ALA A 103 13.02 -0.96 -0.42
N THR A 104 14.02 -1.71 -0.88
CA THR A 104 15.23 -2.06 -0.14
C THR A 104 16.46 -1.81 -1.00
N ASP A 105 17.65 -1.76 -0.39
CA ASP A 105 18.94 -1.74 -1.09
C ASP A 105 19.50 -3.16 -1.31
N TYR A 106 18.63 -4.17 -1.20
CA TYR A 106 19.02 -5.56 -1.36
C TYR A 106 19.56 -5.81 -2.77
N ARG A 107 20.77 -6.37 -2.84
CA ARG A 107 21.43 -6.78 -4.08
C ARG A 107 21.57 -8.29 -4.10
N GLY A 108 20.51 -8.97 -4.54
CA GLY A 108 20.49 -10.41 -4.72
C GLY A 108 20.15 -10.84 -6.14
N PHE A 109 19.83 -12.13 -6.28
CA PHE A 109 19.57 -12.77 -7.57
C PHE A 109 18.26 -12.32 -8.25
N ALA A 110 17.38 -11.65 -7.50
CA ALA A 110 16.09 -11.16 -7.98
C ALA A 110 15.79 -9.79 -7.34
N GLY A 111 14.79 -9.10 -7.90
CA GLY A 111 14.35 -7.80 -7.45
C GLY A 111 15.13 -6.64 -8.07
N ARG A 112 14.65 -5.42 -7.77
CA ARG A 112 15.25 -4.18 -8.25
C ARG A 112 16.59 -3.97 -7.55
N GLN A 113 17.67 -3.82 -8.33
CA GLN A 113 19.03 -3.63 -7.82
C GLN A 113 19.24 -2.16 -7.42
N LEU A 114 18.62 -1.76 -6.32
CA LEU A 114 18.55 -0.37 -5.87
C LEU A 114 19.71 -0.03 -4.93
N THR A 115 20.05 1.26 -4.86
CA THR A 115 21.08 1.78 -3.96
C THR A 115 20.53 2.75 -2.92
N ASP A 116 19.37 3.34 -3.22
CA ASP A 116 18.67 4.28 -2.34
C ASP A 116 17.19 3.86 -2.24
N PRO A 117 16.80 3.18 -1.15
CA PRO A 117 15.43 2.76 -0.92
C PRO A 117 14.45 3.92 -0.82
N ILE A 118 14.89 5.06 -0.26
CA ILE A 118 14.03 6.23 -0.06
C ILE A 118 13.71 6.85 -1.41
N ALA A 119 14.71 7.05 -2.26
CA ALA A 119 14.52 7.58 -3.61
C ALA A 119 13.62 6.67 -4.46
N ALA A 120 13.84 5.35 -4.38
CA ALA A 120 13.03 4.38 -5.12
C ALA A 120 11.56 4.37 -4.68
N ALA A 121 11.30 4.24 -3.37
CA ALA A 121 9.93 4.27 -2.84
C ALA A 121 9.23 5.61 -3.14
N THR A 122 9.97 6.71 -3.12
CA THR A 122 9.45 8.03 -3.51
C THR A 122 9.03 8.05 -4.98
N ALA A 123 9.91 7.62 -5.89
CA ALA A 123 9.61 7.62 -7.31
C ALA A 123 8.42 6.72 -7.65
N ASP A 124 8.30 5.56 -7.01
CA ASP A 124 7.16 4.65 -7.20
C ASP A 124 5.86 5.29 -6.72
N LEU A 125 5.88 5.90 -5.53
CA LEU A 125 4.72 6.57 -4.95
C LEU A 125 4.25 7.76 -5.79
N GLU A 126 5.17 8.58 -6.31
CA GLU A 126 4.82 9.72 -7.18
C GLU A 126 4.18 9.25 -8.49
N ARG A 127 4.75 8.23 -9.15
CA ARG A 127 4.16 7.67 -10.37
C ARG A 127 2.77 7.11 -10.12
N ALA A 128 2.57 6.40 -9.00
CA ALA A 128 1.27 5.86 -8.63
C ALA A 128 0.25 6.95 -8.30
N ALA A 129 0.66 8.00 -7.57
CA ALA A 129 -0.22 9.09 -7.17
C ALA A 129 -0.67 9.99 -8.33
N ALA A 130 0.07 9.98 -9.45
CA ALA A 130 -0.34 10.64 -10.69
C ALA A 130 -1.44 9.88 -11.46
N ARG A 131 -1.86 8.70 -10.98
CA ARG A 131 -2.91 7.87 -11.57
C ARG A 131 -4.14 7.83 -10.65
N SER A 132 -5.32 7.70 -11.26
CA SER A 132 -6.54 7.39 -10.53
C SER A 132 -6.55 5.95 -10.00
N PHE A 133 -7.35 5.70 -8.95
CA PHE A 133 -7.58 4.35 -8.44
C PHE A 133 -8.04 3.38 -9.54
N ASP A 134 -8.96 3.82 -10.40
CA ASP A 134 -9.49 2.96 -11.46
C ASP A 134 -8.43 2.65 -12.53
N GLU A 135 -7.52 3.57 -12.84
CA GLU A 135 -6.36 3.30 -13.71
C GLU A 135 -5.45 2.23 -13.10
N LEU A 136 -5.01 2.43 -11.85
CA LEU A 136 -4.16 1.47 -11.14
C LEU A 136 -4.81 0.08 -11.06
N ARG A 137 -6.12 0.03 -10.79
CA ARG A 137 -6.88 -1.22 -10.71
C ARG A 137 -7.00 -1.90 -12.07
N ARG A 138 -7.29 -1.16 -13.15
CA ARG A 138 -7.37 -1.73 -14.50
C ARG A 138 -6.03 -2.30 -14.95
N GLU A 139 -4.94 -1.57 -14.71
CA GLU A 139 -3.59 -2.04 -15.06
C GLU A 139 -3.21 -3.29 -14.26
N HIS A 140 -3.47 -3.31 -12.95
CA HIS A 140 -3.27 -4.48 -12.10
C HIS A 140 -4.07 -5.70 -12.59
N LEU A 141 -5.37 -5.54 -12.86
CA LEU A 141 -6.22 -6.64 -13.33
C LEU A 141 -5.79 -7.17 -14.69
N ARG A 142 -5.35 -6.28 -15.61
CA ARG A 142 -4.83 -6.69 -16.92
C ARG A 142 -3.56 -7.53 -16.77
N ASP A 143 -2.63 -7.09 -15.94
CA ASP A 143 -1.39 -7.83 -15.67
C ASP A 143 -1.69 -9.18 -15.02
N PHE A 144 -2.46 -9.18 -13.93
CA PHE A 144 -2.84 -10.39 -13.19
C PHE A 144 -3.55 -11.41 -14.08
N ARG A 145 -4.59 -11.00 -14.83
CA ARG A 145 -5.33 -11.89 -15.74
C ARG A 145 -4.48 -12.43 -16.87
N GLY A 146 -3.48 -11.68 -17.32
CA GLY A 146 -2.49 -12.14 -18.29
C GLY A 146 -1.71 -13.39 -17.82
N TRP A 147 -1.68 -13.67 -16.51
CA TRP A 147 -1.09 -14.87 -15.92
C TRP A 147 -2.14 -15.85 -15.39
N PHE A 148 -3.12 -15.36 -14.62
CA PHE A 148 -4.06 -16.18 -13.88
C PHE A 148 -5.05 -16.92 -14.80
N ASP A 149 -5.52 -16.27 -15.86
CA ASP A 149 -6.54 -16.83 -16.75
C ASP A 149 -5.97 -17.85 -17.75
N ARG A 150 -4.68 -18.21 -17.65
CA ARG A 150 -4.01 -19.17 -18.56
C ARG A 150 -4.42 -20.62 -18.33
N VAL A 151 -4.93 -20.94 -17.15
CA VAL A 151 -5.33 -22.30 -16.77
C VAL A 151 -6.66 -22.23 -16.04
N GLU A 152 -7.57 -23.12 -16.41
CA GLU A 152 -8.85 -23.29 -15.73
C GLU A 152 -9.02 -24.76 -15.34
N LEU A 153 -9.39 -25.01 -14.08
CA LEU A 153 -9.76 -26.33 -13.58
C LEU A 153 -11.19 -26.26 -13.04
N ARG A 154 -12.08 -27.10 -13.60
CA ARG A 154 -13.47 -27.20 -13.15
C ARG A 154 -13.70 -28.55 -12.47
N LEU A 155 -14.08 -28.50 -11.20
CA LEU A 155 -14.51 -29.65 -10.40
C LEU A 155 -15.95 -29.42 -9.91
N PRO A 156 -16.75 -30.48 -9.64
CA PRO A 156 -18.10 -30.32 -9.13
C PRO A 156 -18.14 -29.58 -7.79
N ALA A 157 -19.09 -28.65 -7.64
CA ALA A 157 -19.37 -28.01 -6.37
C ALA A 157 -20.01 -29.01 -5.39
N THR A 158 -19.71 -28.88 -4.10
CA THR A 158 -20.31 -29.68 -3.02
C THR A 158 -21.05 -28.76 -2.05
N ALA A 159 -21.79 -29.32 -1.09
CA ALA A 159 -22.39 -28.53 -0.01
C ALA A 159 -21.35 -27.70 0.76
N ASN A 160 -20.11 -28.19 0.86
CA ASN A 160 -19.01 -27.50 1.53
C ASN A 160 -18.48 -26.30 0.72
N SER A 161 -18.74 -26.22 -0.59
CA SER A 161 -18.32 -25.10 -1.44
C SER A 161 -18.99 -23.77 -1.06
N ALA A 162 -20.08 -23.81 -0.30
CA ALA A 162 -20.80 -22.63 0.19
C ALA A 162 -20.39 -22.18 1.60
N LEU A 163 -19.56 -22.96 2.30
CA LEU A 163 -19.08 -22.60 3.63
C LEU A 163 -17.96 -21.55 3.51
N PRO A 164 -17.78 -20.69 4.53
CA PRO A 164 -16.57 -19.89 4.66
C PRO A 164 -15.33 -20.79 4.60
N THR A 165 -14.34 -20.37 3.81
CA THR A 165 -13.04 -21.03 3.65
C THR A 165 -12.26 -21.04 4.96
#